data_AF-A0A1E3QWG8-F1
#
_entry.id   AF-A0A1E3QWG8-F1
#
_cell.length_a   1.000
_cell.length_b   1.000
_cell.length_c   1.000
_cell.angle_alpha   90.00
_cell.angle_beta   90.00
_cell.angle_gamma   90.00
#
_symmetry.space_group_name_H-M   'P 1'
#
loop_
_entity.id
_entity.type
_entity.pdbx_description
1 polymer ?
#
loop_
_entity_poly.entity_id
_entity_poly.type
_entity_poly.pdbx_seq_one_letter_code
_entity_poly.pdbx_strand_id
1 'polypeptide(L)'
;MSSTGQPELPPQLQNTAQKVDDVMKELNRMPFFMTQLDETDGEGGENLGLEALKALAYEGEPDEVATNFKNQGNDCYKGKQYKNAIEFYTKGLEMKCGVDALEASLYLNRAACNLELKNYRKCVNDCKLCLKIDPKNIKAYFRSCKAYFGMDRLDEAIEVAEYALALEPENTAIRSVLATAQQRKGQFKALADKKQREAQEKQMKQVILANAINLRHILVVKTPKPAALLGDAKLRLEDETDYGSQLIFPAMVVYPTTDEFDFIAEISELTTPAEMMEMVLNRPAAFFAEPQHQNFHPKKMEAYMETETGGLIRVGKKVAINNVLMADKPSVPLFDNSLRIYFVPKVDSVAWIATWDKEIALKKRL
;
A
#
# COMPACT_ATOMS: atom_id res chain seq x y z
N MET A 1 -6.23 -1.93 42.03
CA MET A 1 -7.23 -3.02 42.01
C MET A 1 -6.89 -3.96 43.15
N SER A 2 -7.78 -4.04 44.12
CA SER A 2 -7.68 -4.86 45.33
C SER A 2 -7.71 -6.35 45.00
N SER A 3 -6.66 -7.10 45.34
CA SER A 3 -6.72 -8.56 45.35
C SER A 3 -7.38 -9.03 46.65
N THR A 4 -8.70 -9.09 46.61
CA THR A 4 -9.55 -9.74 47.61
C THR A 4 -9.32 -11.25 47.58
N GLY A 5 -8.88 -11.86 48.70
CA GLY A 5 -9.01 -13.31 48.88
C GLY A 5 -7.89 -14.09 49.57
N GLN A 6 -7.02 -13.48 50.38
CA GLN A 6 -6.19 -14.27 51.30
C GLN A 6 -6.83 -14.27 52.71
N PRO A 7 -7.07 -15.44 53.33
CA PRO A 7 -7.60 -15.50 54.68
C PRO A 7 -6.61 -14.86 55.67
N GLU A 8 -7.08 -13.93 56.49
CA GLU A 8 -6.26 -13.27 57.50
C GLU A 8 -5.73 -14.30 58.52
N LEU A 9 -4.40 -14.35 58.65
CA LEU A 9 -3.72 -15.27 59.55
C LEU A 9 -4.02 -14.93 61.02
N PRO A 10 -4.18 -15.95 61.89
CA PRO A 10 -4.40 -15.76 63.33
C PRO A 10 -3.37 -14.80 63.96
N PRO A 11 -3.75 -13.95 64.92
CA PRO A 11 -2.88 -12.90 65.47
C PRO A 11 -1.56 -13.41 66.08
N GLN A 12 -1.52 -14.69 66.50
CA GLN A 12 -0.31 -15.34 67.01
C GLN A 12 0.73 -15.67 65.91
N LEU A 13 0.31 -15.74 64.64
CA LEU A 13 1.15 -16.04 63.47
C LEU A 13 1.52 -14.80 62.65
N GLN A 14 0.90 -13.65 62.90
CA GLN A 14 1.19 -12.39 62.20
C GLN A 14 2.63 -11.92 62.42
N ASN A 15 3.15 -12.05 63.66
CA ASN A 15 4.56 -11.78 63.97
C ASN A 15 5.53 -12.74 63.26
N THR A 16 5.10 -13.96 62.96
CA THR A 16 5.90 -14.96 62.24
C THR A 16 5.87 -14.69 60.74
N ALA A 17 4.74 -14.27 60.20
CA ALA A 17 4.59 -13.89 58.79
C ALA A 17 5.46 -12.67 58.44
N GLN A 18 5.46 -11.62 59.27
CA GLN A 18 6.37 -10.47 59.10
C GLN A 18 7.84 -10.88 59.09
N LYS A 19 8.24 -11.78 60.00
CA LYS A 19 9.62 -12.31 60.02
C LYS A 19 9.98 -13.10 58.76
N VAL A 20 9.04 -13.88 58.21
CA VAL A 20 9.28 -14.64 56.98
C VAL A 20 9.42 -13.70 55.78
N ASP A 21 8.57 -12.67 55.67
CA ASP A 21 8.67 -11.69 54.60
C ASP A 21 9.97 -10.87 54.67
N ASP A 22 10.43 -10.53 55.87
CA ASP A 22 11.69 -9.80 56.05
C ASP A 22 12.90 -10.69 55.74
N VAL A 23 12.88 -11.97 56.13
CA VAL A 23 13.91 -12.95 55.74
C VAL A 23 13.93 -13.17 54.22
N MET A 24 12.76 -13.23 53.57
CA MET A 24 12.68 -13.35 52.11
C MET A 24 13.20 -12.10 51.40
N LYS A 25 12.99 -10.90 51.96
CA LYS A 25 13.59 -9.66 51.44
C LYS A 25 15.12 -9.68 51.56
N GLU A 26 15.66 -10.11 52.70
CA GLU A 26 17.11 -10.24 52.89
C GLU A 26 17.73 -11.29 51.95
N LEU A 27 17.10 -12.46 51.82
CA LEU A 27 17.50 -13.49 50.85
C LEU A 27 17.49 -12.95 49.42
N ASN A 28 16.43 -12.23 49.04
CA ASN A 28 16.32 -11.63 47.71
C ASN A 28 17.37 -10.52 47.45
N ARG A 29 18.08 -10.04 48.47
CA ARG A 29 19.23 -9.12 48.34
C ARG A 29 20.57 -9.85 48.26
N MET A 30 20.62 -11.15 48.53
CA MET A 30 21.84 -11.93 48.33
C MET A 30 21.98 -12.26 46.83
N PRO A 31 23.12 -12.00 46.19
CA PRO A 31 23.28 -12.13 44.74
C PRO A 31 22.88 -13.50 44.17
N PHE A 32 23.04 -14.58 44.94
CA PHE A 32 22.69 -15.93 44.53
C PHE A 32 21.17 -16.21 44.53
N PHE A 33 20.40 -15.45 45.32
CA PHE A 33 18.96 -15.62 45.50
C PHE A 33 18.14 -14.42 45.00
N MET A 34 18.82 -13.43 44.38
CA MET A 34 18.18 -12.27 43.75
C MET A 34 17.26 -12.70 42.61
N THR A 35 15.99 -12.32 42.73
CA THR A 35 14.97 -12.43 41.68
C THR A 35 14.86 -11.15 40.85
N GLN A 36 15.33 -10.02 41.40
CA GLN A 36 15.45 -8.72 40.75
C GLN A 36 16.78 -8.08 41.14
N LEU A 37 17.36 -7.30 40.23
CA LEU A 37 18.64 -6.64 40.46
C LEU A 37 18.43 -5.47 41.43
N ASP A 38 18.91 -5.61 42.67
CA ASP A 38 18.93 -4.56 43.69
C ASP A 38 20.40 -4.22 44.00
N GLU A 39 20.82 -3.02 43.60
CA GLU A 39 22.19 -2.55 43.82
C GLU A 39 22.40 -1.99 45.24
N THR A 40 21.33 -1.93 46.04
CA THR A 40 21.38 -1.43 47.41
C THR A 40 21.44 -2.55 48.45
N ASP A 41 21.99 -2.24 49.62
CA ASP A 41 21.89 -3.08 50.82
C ASP A 41 20.50 -3.05 51.47
N GLY A 42 19.61 -2.20 50.96
CA GLY A 42 18.25 -1.97 51.47
C GLY A 42 18.09 -0.84 52.48
N GLU A 43 19.18 -0.23 52.92
CA GLU A 43 19.21 1.02 53.70
C GLU A 43 19.71 2.21 52.85
N GLY A 44 19.98 1.96 51.56
CA GLY A 44 20.46 2.96 50.61
C GLY A 44 21.98 2.98 50.44
N GLY A 45 22.71 2.06 51.08
CA GLY A 45 24.12 1.78 50.81
C GLY A 45 24.30 0.78 49.66
N GLU A 46 25.54 0.55 49.24
CA GLU A 46 25.87 -0.36 48.13
C GLU A 46 25.81 -1.83 48.58
N ASN A 47 25.28 -2.70 47.72
CA ASN A 47 25.26 -4.14 47.96
C ASN A 47 26.68 -4.72 47.79
N LEU A 48 27.45 -4.81 48.88
CA LEU A 48 28.82 -5.34 48.89
C LEU A 48 28.97 -6.72 48.24
N GLY A 49 27.97 -7.60 48.39
CA GLY A 49 28.02 -8.93 47.80
C GLY A 49 27.93 -8.88 46.27
N LEU A 50 27.06 -8.02 45.75
CA LEU A 50 26.92 -7.79 44.31
C LEU A 50 28.16 -7.08 43.75
N GLU A 51 28.71 -6.13 44.49
CA GLU A 51 29.91 -5.39 44.11
C GLU A 51 31.15 -6.29 44.07
N ALA A 52 31.32 -7.17 45.06
CA ALA A 52 32.38 -8.17 45.06
C ALA A 52 32.28 -9.11 43.84
N LEU A 53 31.07 -9.57 43.48
CA LEU A 53 30.87 -10.37 42.27
C LEU A 53 31.14 -9.59 40.98
N LYS A 54 30.76 -8.31 40.93
CA LYS A 54 31.11 -7.42 39.82
C LYS A 54 32.63 -7.29 39.71
N ALA A 55 33.34 -7.06 40.82
CA ALA A 55 34.79 -6.96 40.84
C ALA A 55 35.48 -8.25 40.36
N LEU A 56 35.01 -9.42 40.81
CA LEU A 56 35.50 -10.73 40.34
C LEU A 56 35.34 -10.91 38.82
N ALA A 57 34.28 -10.35 38.22
CA ALA A 57 34.06 -10.44 36.77
C ALA A 57 35.05 -9.59 35.96
N TYR A 58 35.67 -8.58 36.58
CA TYR A 58 36.69 -7.70 35.96
C TYR A 58 38.09 -7.93 36.54
N GLU A 59 38.30 -9.01 37.29
CA GLU A 59 39.60 -9.38 37.83
C GLU A 59 40.45 -10.08 36.75
N GLY A 60 41.67 -9.60 36.53
CA GLY A 60 42.63 -10.14 35.56
C GLY A 60 43.14 -9.10 34.56
N GLU A 61 43.98 -9.55 33.61
CA GLU A 61 44.44 -8.69 32.52
C GLU A 61 43.28 -8.37 31.56
N PRO A 62 43.26 -7.17 30.93
CA PRO A 62 42.12 -6.75 30.10
C PRO A 62 41.74 -7.72 28.98
N ASP A 63 42.70 -8.44 28.40
CA ASP A 63 42.48 -9.45 27.35
C ASP A 63 41.89 -10.76 27.89
N GLU A 64 42.26 -11.17 29.10
CA GLU A 64 41.66 -12.31 29.80
C GLU A 64 40.21 -12.02 30.15
N VAL A 65 39.93 -10.85 30.71
CA VAL A 65 38.57 -10.38 31.05
C VAL A 65 37.70 -10.30 29.79
N ALA A 66 38.20 -9.69 28.72
CA ALA A 66 37.49 -9.63 27.43
C ALA A 66 37.22 -11.02 26.84
N THR A 67 38.17 -11.96 27.01
CA THR A 67 38.00 -13.36 26.58
C THR A 67 36.94 -14.09 27.41
N ASN A 68 36.88 -13.85 28.72
CA ASN A 68 35.83 -14.39 29.58
C ASN A 68 34.45 -13.90 29.13
N PHE A 69 34.28 -12.60 28.91
CA PHE A 69 33.03 -12.05 28.38
C PHE A 69 32.67 -12.59 26.99
N LYS A 70 33.64 -12.79 26.10
CA LYS A 70 33.41 -13.46 24.81
C LYS A 70 32.85 -14.87 25.01
N ASN A 71 33.40 -15.64 25.94
CA ASN A 71 32.96 -17.02 26.21
C ASN A 71 31.55 -17.06 26.78
N GLN A 72 31.22 -16.18 27.73
CA GLN A 72 29.86 -16.02 28.26
C GLN A 72 28.87 -15.64 27.15
N GLY A 73 29.25 -14.68 26.29
CA GLY A 73 28.46 -14.30 25.12
C GLY A 73 28.25 -15.46 24.13
N ASN A 74 29.27 -16.31 23.91
CA ASN A 74 29.16 -17.49 23.07
C ASN A 74 28.17 -18.51 23.64
N ASP A 75 28.15 -18.70 24.96
CA ASP A 75 27.22 -19.63 25.61
C ASP A 75 25.79 -19.09 25.58
N CYS A 76 25.59 -17.79 25.80
CA CYS A 76 24.30 -17.15 25.55
C CYS A 76 23.85 -17.29 24.09
N TYR A 77 24.76 -17.16 23.12
CA TYR A 77 24.46 -17.34 21.70
C TYR A 77 24.02 -18.77 21.38
N LYS A 78 24.71 -19.78 21.90
CA LYS A 78 24.30 -21.20 21.80
C LYS A 78 22.93 -21.42 22.43
N GLY A 79 22.66 -20.76 23.56
CA GLY A 79 21.36 -20.73 24.22
C GLY A 79 20.28 -19.89 23.53
N LYS A 80 20.57 -19.30 22.35
CA LYS A 80 19.68 -18.39 21.59
C LYS A 80 19.25 -17.13 22.36
N GLN A 81 19.95 -16.78 23.43
CA GLN A 81 19.72 -15.58 24.23
C GLN A 81 20.48 -14.39 23.61
N TYR A 82 20.09 -13.98 22.41
CA TYR A 82 20.86 -13.02 21.62
C TYR A 82 21.01 -11.63 22.26
N LYS A 83 20.02 -11.17 23.03
CA LYS A 83 20.10 -9.88 23.75
C LYS A 83 21.19 -9.92 24.84
N ASN A 84 21.20 -10.97 25.65
CA ASN A 84 22.21 -11.17 26.70
C ASN A 84 23.60 -11.36 26.08
N ALA A 85 23.69 -12.11 24.98
CA ALA A 85 24.95 -12.27 24.24
C ALA A 85 25.51 -10.92 23.75
N ILE A 86 24.66 -10.02 23.23
CA ILE A 86 25.07 -8.67 22.82
C ILE A 86 25.66 -7.88 23.99
N GLU A 87 25.05 -7.98 25.17
CA GLU A 87 25.54 -7.29 26.36
C GLU A 87 26.93 -7.78 26.76
N PHE A 88 27.13 -9.10 26.83
CA PHE A 88 28.44 -9.68 27.13
C PHE A 88 29.50 -9.32 26.09
N TYR A 89 29.19 -9.39 24.79
CA TYR A 89 30.14 -8.94 23.77
C TYR A 89 30.45 -7.45 23.86
N THR A 90 29.48 -6.62 24.27
CA THR A 90 29.68 -5.18 24.45
C THR A 90 30.60 -4.90 25.64
N LYS A 91 30.39 -5.57 26.79
CA LYS A 91 31.32 -5.51 27.94
C LYS A 91 32.74 -5.94 27.55
N GLY A 92 32.87 -7.00 26.75
CA GLY A 92 34.18 -7.43 26.22
C GLY A 92 34.86 -6.37 25.34
N LEU A 93 34.10 -5.63 24.54
CA LEU A 93 34.62 -4.52 23.71
C LEU A 93 35.00 -3.29 24.55
N GLU A 94 34.28 -3.05 25.66
CA GLU A 94 34.55 -1.93 26.58
C GLU A 94 35.88 -2.08 27.31
N MET A 95 36.37 -3.31 27.51
CA MET A 95 37.68 -3.58 28.12
C MET A 95 38.86 -3.01 27.31
N LYS A 96 38.69 -2.78 26.00
CA LYS A 96 39.73 -2.20 25.11
C LYS A 96 41.11 -2.83 25.31
N CYS A 97 41.17 -4.16 25.31
CA CYS A 97 42.38 -4.94 25.59
C CYS A 97 43.55 -4.75 24.60
N GLY A 98 43.36 -4.03 23.48
CA GLY A 98 44.41 -3.80 22.49
C GLY A 98 44.75 -5.01 21.61
N VAL A 99 44.00 -6.12 21.74
CA VAL A 99 44.19 -7.33 20.94
C VAL A 99 43.21 -7.33 19.76
N ASP A 100 43.70 -6.90 18.59
CA ASP A 100 42.92 -6.77 17.35
C ASP A 100 42.09 -8.02 17.00
N ALA A 101 42.70 -9.21 17.08
CA ALA A 101 42.02 -10.47 16.75
C ALA A 101 40.84 -10.76 17.69
N LEU A 102 40.94 -10.37 18.96
CA LEU A 102 39.87 -10.55 19.94
C LEU A 102 38.76 -9.53 19.70
N GLU A 103 39.11 -8.27 19.45
CA GLU A 103 38.15 -7.20 19.14
C GLU A 103 37.36 -7.51 17.85
N ALA A 104 38.04 -7.95 16.79
CA ALA A 104 37.41 -8.40 15.56
C ALA A 104 36.41 -9.54 15.79
N SER A 105 36.75 -10.51 16.64
CA SER A 105 35.88 -11.64 17.00
C SER A 105 34.64 -11.19 17.78
N LEU A 106 34.81 -10.26 18.72
CA LEU A 106 33.72 -9.67 19.50
C LEU A 106 32.73 -8.91 18.61
N TYR A 107 33.21 -8.02 17.74
CA TYR A 107 32.34 -7.34 16.75
C TYR A 107 31.62 -8.35 15.86
N LEU A 108 32.34 -9.36 15.36
CA LEU A 108 31.80 -10.37 14.48
C LEU A 108 30.67 -11.17 15.15
N ASN A 109 30.83 -11.55 16.41
CA ASN A 109 29.83 -12.30 17.17
C ASN A 109 28.64 -11.42 17.59
N ARG A 110 28.88 -10.15 17.94
CA ARG A 110 27.81 -9.17 18.18
C ARG A 110 26.99 -8.92 16.90
N ALA A 111 27.65 -8.83 15.75
CA ALA A 111 26.98 -8.73 14.45
C ALA A 111 26.08 -9.94 14.17
N ALA A 112 26.51 -11.15 14.54
CA ALA A 112 25.70 -12.36 14.41
C ALA A 112 24.40 -12.27 15.22
N CYS A 113 24.49 -11.84 16.48
CA CYS A 113 23.32 -11.63 17.34
C CYS A 113 22.38 -10.57 16.77
N ASN A 114 22.94 -9.45 16.28
CA ASN A 114 22.15 -8.39 15.65
C ASN A 114 21.46 -8.87 14.38
N LEU A 115 22.07 -9.77 13.61
CA LEU A 115 21.45 -10.37 12.43
C LEU A 115 20.24 -11.24 12.80
N GLU A 116 20.38 -12.11 13.81
CA GLU A 116 19.29 -12.97 14.30
C GLU A 116 18.13 -12.15 14.88
N LEU A 117 18.43 -11.03 15.55
CA LEU A 117 17.44 -10.08 16.05
C LEU A 117 16.86 -9.14 14.96
N LYS A 118 17.27 -9.30 13.70
CA LYS A 118 16.89 -8.42 12.57
C LYS A 118 17.26 -6.95 12.75
N ASN A 119 18.24 -6.66 13.61
CA ASN A 119 18.84 -5.33 13.78
C ASN A 119 19.86 -5.07 12.67
N TYR A 120 19.41 -5.07 11.41
CA TYR A 120 20.29 -5.09 10.24
C TYR A 120 21.29 -3.94 10.18
N ARG A 121 20.88 -2.71 10.54
CA ARG A 121 21.79 -1.55 10.58
C ARG A 121 22.93 -1.73 11.59
N LYS A 122 22.61 -2.25 12.79
CA LYS A 122 23.62 -2.53 13.82
C LYS A 122 24.56 -3.65 13.38
N CYS A 123 24.00 -4.71 12.78
CA CYS A 123 24.79 -5.81 12.19
C CYS A 123 25.81 -5.28 11.16
N VAL A 124 25.38 -4.45 10.21
CA VAL A 124 26.28 -3.85 9.20
C VAL A 124 27.36 -3.00 9.85
N ASN A 125 27.03 -2.20 10.87
CA ASN A 125 28.02 -1.38 11.57
C ASN A 125 29.07 -2.23 12.29
N ASP A 126 28.63 -3.29 13.00
CA ASP A 126 29.54 -4.23 13.65
C ASP A 126 30.44 -4.96 12.64
N CYS A 127 29.88 -5.40 11.51
CA CYS A 127 30.66 -5.99 10.43
C CYS A 127 31.68 -5.01 9.82
N LYS A 128 31.33 -3.74 9.65
CA LYS A 128 32.26 -2.70 9.19
C LYS A 128 33.42 -2.50 10.16
N LEU A 129 33.15 -2.50 11.47
CA LEU A 129 34.19 -2.39 12.49
C LEU A 129 35.11 -3.62 12.48
N CYS A 130 34.53 -4.82 12.38
CA CYS A 130 35.29 -6.06 12.19
C CYS A 130 36.19 -6.01 10.94
N LEU A 131 35.66 -5.56 9.79
CA LEU A 131 36.40 -5.47 8.53
C LEU A 131 37.48 -4.37 8.50
N LYS A 132 37.42 -3.37 9.40
CA LYS A 132 38.53 -2.42 9.58
C LYS A 132 39.75 -3.10 10.21
N ILE A 133 39.53 -4.09 11.06
CA ILE A 133 40.56 -4.82 11.78
C ILE A 133 41.04 -6.05 10.97
N ASP A 134 40.09 -6.82 10.45
CA ASP A 134 40.33 -7.99 9.58
C ASP A 134 39.60 -7.81 8.23
N PRO A 135 40.24 -7.16 7.23
CA PRO A 135 39.63 -6.88 5.94
C PRO A 135 39.27 -8.11 5.11
N LYS A 136 39.82 -9.29 5.45
CA LYS A 136 39.62 -10.55 4.73
C LYS A 136 38.58 -11.44 5.41
N ASN A 137 37.85 -10.93 6.41
CA ASN A 137 36.88 -11.71 7.16
C ASN A 137 35.61 -12.04 6.35
N ILE A 138 35.59 -13.22 5.73
CA ILE A 138 34.45 -13.67 4.90
C ILE A 138 33.14 -13.74 5.69
N LYS A 139 33.18 -14.10 6.98
CA LYS A 139 31.96 -14.16 7.82
C LYS A 139 31.33 -12.78 8.03
N ALA A 140 32.15 -11.73 8.14
CA ALA A 140 31.66 -10.36 8.23
C ALA A 140 30.98 -9.89 6.93
N TYR A 141 31.57 -10.22 5.77
CA TYR A 141 30.94 -9.96 4.48
C TYR A 141 29.60 -10.70 4.34
N PHE A 142 29.58 -12.01 4.62
CA PHE A 142 28.35 -12.82 4.51
C PHE A 142 27.20 -12.27 5.37
N ARG A 143 27.49 -11.86 6.62
CA ARG A 143 26.49 -11.27 7.51
C ARG A 143 26.04 -9.89 7.03
N SER A 144 26.97 -9.08 6.49
CA SER A 144 26.64 -7.80 5.86
C SER A 144 25.71 -7.97 4.66
N CYS A 145 25.99 -8.94 3.77
CA CYS A 145 25.13 -9.25 2.63
C CYS A 145 23.72 -9.61 3.08
N LYS A 146 23.59 -10.51 4.07
CA LYS A 146 22.29 -10.89 4.64
C LYS A 146 21.56 -9.70 5.28
N ALA A 147 22.29 -8.82 5.96
CA ALA A 147 21.71 -7.63 6.57
C ALA A 147 21.24 -6.61 5.53
N TYR A 148 22.01 -6.33 4.47
CA TYR A 148 21.58 -5.47 3.37
C TYR A 148 20.39 -6.06 2.63
N PHE A 149 20.40 -7.38 2.36
CA PHE A 149 19.26 -8.09 1.79
C PHE A 149 18.00 -7.97 2.65
N GLY A 150 18.13 -8.07 3.98
CA GLY A 150 17.02 -7.88 4.93
C GLY A 150 16.50 -6.44 5.02
N MET A 151 17.27 -5.46 4.55
CA MET A 151 16.85 -4.05 4.43
C MET A 151 16.34 -3.69 3.04
N ASP A 152 16.19 -4.65 2.13
CA ASP A 152 15.86 -4.44 0.71
C ASP A 152 16.85 -3.53 -0.05
N ARG A 153 18.06 -3.37 0.50
CA ARG A 153 19.21 -2.68 -0.10
C ARG A 153 19.99 -3.67 -0.98
N LEU A 154 19.36 -4.04 -2.09
CA LEU A 154 19.81 -5.15 -2.94
C LEU A 154 21.10 -4.84 -3.68
N ASP A 155 21.32 -3.59 -4.08
CA ASP A 155 22.53 -3.17 -4.77
C ASP A 155 23.75 -3.33 -3.87
N GLU A 156 23.66 -2.84 -2.64
CA GLU A 156 24.73 -2.97 -1.65
C GLU A 156 24.94 -4.42 -1.23
N ALA A 157 23.87 -5.22 -1.15
CA ALA A 157 24.01 -6.66 -0.88
C ALA A 157 24.78 -7.40 -1.99
N ILE A 158 24.54 -7.03 -3.25
CA ILE A 158 25.22 -7.60 -4.42
C ILE A 158 26.69 -7.18 -4.43
N GLU A 159 26.99 -5.89 -4.28
CA GLU A 159 28.37 -5.37 -4.27
C GLU A 159 29.23 -6.04 -3.19
N VAL A 160 28.70 -6.16 -1.97
CA VAL A 160 29.40 -6.79 -0.84
C VAL A 160 29.61 -8.29 -1.10
N ALA A 161 28.64 -8.97 -1.71
CA ALA A 161 28.75 -10.39 -2.05
C ALA A 161 29.76 -10.65 -3.18
N GLU A 162 29.79 -9.80 -4.20
CA GLU A 162 30.77 -9.86 -5.29
C GLU A 162 32.19 -9.66 -4.78
N TYR A 163 32.40 -8.66 -3.90
CA TYR A 163 33.68 -8.45 -3.26
C TYR A 163 34.12 -9.65 -2.42
N ALA A 164 33.19 -10.26 -1.68
CA ALA A 164 33.48 -11.42 -0.86
C ALA A 164 33.81 -12.67 -1.71
N LEU A 165 33.18 -12.85 -2.86
CA LEU A 165 33.52 -13.90 -3.83
C LEU A 165 34.85 -13.65 -4.53
N ALA A 166 35.27 -12.39 -4.70
CA ALA A 166 36.62 -12.09 -5.19
C ALA A 166 37.71 -12.56 -4.19
N LEU A 167 37.41 -12.57 -2.89
CA LEU A 167 38.30 -13.08 -1.84
C LEU A 167 38.23 -14.61 -1.70
N GLU A 168 37.03 -15.18 -1.69
CA GLU A 168 36.81 -16.63 -1.61
C GLU A 168 35.81 -17.10 -2.69
N PRO A 169 36.30 -17.41 -3.91
CA PRO A 169 35.43 -17.74 -5.04
C PRO A 169 34.55 -18.96 -4.81
N GLU A 170 35.03 -19.94 -4.05
CA GLU A 170 34.36 -21.22 -3.80
C GLU A 170 33.32 -21.16 -2.66
N ASN A 171 33.07 -19.98 -2.08
CA ASN A 171 32.11 -19.84 -0.99
C ASN A 171 30.66 -19.96 -1.48
N THR A 172 30.09 -21.16 -1.31
CA THR A 172 28.72 -21.50 -1.74
C THR A 172 27.65 -20.65 -1.03
N ALA A 173 27.87 -20.30 0.24
CA ALA A 173 26.93 -19.51 1.02
C ALA A 173 26.78 -18.09 0.47
N ILE A 174 27.88 -17.45 0.07
CA ILE A 174 27.85 -16.12 -0.55
C ILE A 174 27.25 -16.19 -1.96
N ARG A 175 27.62 -17.20 -2.77
CA ARG A 175 27.01 -17.40 -4.11
C ARG A 175 25.47 -17.51 -4.02
N SER A 176 24.96 -18.23 -3.02
CA SER A 176 23.52 -18.35 -2.78
C SER A 176 22.85 -17.02 -2.43
N VAL A 177 23.47 -16.20 -1.57
CA VAL A 177 22.95 -14.87 -1.21
C VAL A 177 22.98 -13.92 -2.42
N LEU A 178 24.07 -13.93 -3.19
CA LEU A 178 24.21 -13.14 -4.41
C LEU A 178 23.11 -13.47 -5.43
N ALA A 179 22.92 -14.76 -5.73
CA ALA A 179 21.89 -15.22 -6.67
C ALA A 179 20.48 -14.80 -6.21
N THR A 180 20.19 -14.94 -4.91
CA THR A 180 18.89 -14.54 -4.34
C THR A 180 18.69 -13.03 -4.42
N ALA A 181 19.71 -12.23 -4.14
CA ALA A 181 19.65 -10.76 -4.23
C ALA A 181 19.45 -10.29 -5.68
N GLN A 182 20.18 -10.88 -6.63
CA GLN A 182 20.04 -10.58 -8.06
C GLN A 182 18.66 -10.96 -8.59
N GLN A 183 18.14 -12.14 -8.22
CA GLN A 183 16.80 -12.57 -8.59
C GLN A 183 15.74 -11.59 -8.08
N ARG A 184 15.81 -11.21 -6.80
CA ARG A 184 14.87 -10.26 -6.19
C ARG A 184 14.94 -8.88 -6.84
N LYS A 185 16.15 -8.40 -7.17
CA LYS A 185 16.36 -7.14 -7.90
C LYS A 185 15.73 -7.19 -9.30
N GLY A 186 15.91 -8.31 -10.01
CA GLY A 186 15.28 -8.55 -11.31
C GLY A 186 13.75 -8.53 -11.25
N GLN A 187 13.15 -9.14 -10.21
CA GLN A 187 11.70 -9.10 -10.00
C GLN A 187 11.16 -7.69 -9.76
N PHE A 188 11.84 -6.90 -8.91
CA PHE A 188 11.45 -5.50 -8.67
C PHE A 188 11.55 -4.65 -9.94
N LYS A 189 12.62 -4.82 -10.72
CA LYS A 189 12.77 -4.13 -12.00
C LYS A 189 11.67 -4.51 -12.99
N ALA A 190 11.39 -5.80 -13.16
CA ALA A 190 10.35 -6.28 -14.06
C ALA A 190 8.95 -5.74 -13.67
N LEU A 191 8.65 -5.68 -12.37
CA LEU A 191 7.40 -5.11 -11.87
C LEU A 191 7.31 -3.60 -12.14
N ALA A 192 8.41 -2.86 -11.92
CA ALA A 192 8.49 -1.43 -12.22
C ALA A 192 8.30 -1.15 -13.71
N ASP A 193 9.01 -1.90 -14.57
CA ASP A 193 8.92 -1.78 -16.02
C ASP A 193 7.50 -2.09 -16.52
N LYS A 194 6.85 -3.13 -15.97
CA LYS A 194 5.45 -3.47 -16.30
C LYS A 194 4.50 -2.32 -15.93
N LYS A 195 4.60 -1.79 -14.71
CA LYS A 195 3.76 -0.68 -14.24
C LYS A 195 3.95 0.58 -15.09
N GLN A 196 5.20 0.85 -15.51
CA GLN A 196 5.50 1.98 -16.38
C GLN A 196 4.87 1.81 -17.77
N ARG A 197 4.95 0.61 -18.37
CA ARG A 197 4.32 0.31 -19.67
C ARG A 197 2.80 0.47 -19.62
N GLU A 198 2.15 -0.08 -18.59
CA GLU A 198 0.70 0.06 -18.41
C GLU A 198 0.28 1.53 -18.24
N ALA A 199 1.08 2.32 -17.51
CA ALA A 199 0.83 3.76 -17.36
C ALA A 199 1.00 4.53 -18.69
N GLN A 200 2.04 4.21 -19.47
CA GLN A 200 2.29 4.80 -20.78
C GLN A 200 1.19 4.43 -21.78
N GLU A 201 0.75 3.18 -21.80
CA GLU A 201 -0.34 2.72 -22.65
C GLU A 201 -1.64 3.44 -22.29
N LYS A 202 -1.98 3.54 -21.00
CA LYS A 202 -3.16 4.28 -20.53
C LYS A 202 -3.09 5.77 -20.94
N GLN A 203 -1.93 6.40 -20.80
CA GLN A 203 -1.73 7.79 -21.19
C GLN A 203 -1.89 7.96 -22.71
N MET A 204 -1.31 7.06 -23.50
CA MET A 204 -1.43 7.07 -24.97
C MET A 204 -2.90 6.98 -25.38
N LYS A 205 -3.66 6.03 -24.83
CA LYS A 205 -5.09 5.87 -25.10
C LYS A 205 -5.91 7.11 -24.75
N GLN A 206 -5.59 7.78 -23.65
CA GLN A 206 -6.26 9.03 -23.27
C GLN A 206 -5.97 10.16 -24.27
N VAL A 207 -4.74 10.27 -24.77
CA VAL A 207 -4.36 11.27 -25.77
C VAL A 207 -5.05 10.99 -27.11
N ILE A 208 -5.08 9.73 -27.55
CA ILE A 208 -5.77 9.32 -28.78
C ILE A 208 -7.27 9.64 -28.68
N LEU A 209 -7.91 9.29 -27.56
CA LEU A 209 -9.32 9.60 -27.33
C LEU A 209 -9.59 11.11 -27.31
N ALA A 210 -8.74 11.90 -26.63
CA ALA A 210 -8.88 13.36 -26.61
C ALA A 210 -8.76 13.97 -28.01
N ASN A 211 -7.81 13.48 -28.82
CA ASN A 211 -7.65 13.90 -30.21
C ASN A 211 -8.87 13.53 -31.06
N ALA A 212 -9.43 12.33 -30.86
CA ALA A 212 -10.65 11.90 -31.55
C ALA A 212 -11.86 12.79 -31.22
N ILE A 213 -12.03 13.21 -29.97
CA ILE A 213 -13.08 14.15 -29.53
C ILE A 213 -12.85 15.54 -30.16
N ASN A 214 -11.61 16.04 -30.13
CA ASN A 214 -11.25 17.35 -30.66
C ASN A 214 -11.46 17.45 -32.18
N LEU A 215 -11.06 16.41 -32.93
CA LEU A 215 -11.24 16.34 -34.38
C LEU A 215 -12.71 16.33 -34.79
N ARG A 216 -13.58 15.78 -33.94
CA ARG A 216 -15.03 15.75 -34.13
C ARG A 216 -15.73 17.01 -33.60
N HIS A 217 -14.99 17.96 -33.02
CA HIS A 217 -15.55 19.17 -32.41
C HIS A 217 -16.65 18.90 -31.36
N ILE A 218 -16.58 17.74 -30.67
CA ILE A 218 -17.61 17.36 -29.69
C ILE A 218 -17.39 18.14 -28.40
N LEU A 219 -18.41 18.89 -27.99
CA LEU A 219 -18.42 19.58 -26.70
C LEU A 219 -18.72 18.59 -25.58
N VAL A 220 -17.92 18.60 -24.52
CA VAL A 220 -18.15 17.80 -23.31
C VAL A 220 -18.38 18.73 -22.12
N VAL A 221 -19.58 18.66 -21.54
CA VAL A 221 -19.96 19.41 -20.33
C VAL A 221 -19.90 18.46 -19.14
N LYS A 222 -19.08 18.78 -18.15
CA LYS A 222 -19.04 18.05 -16.88
C LYS A 222 -20.07 18.63 -15.92
N THR A 223 -20.77 17.76 -15.19
CA THR A 223 -21.71 18.16 -14.14
C THR A 223 -21.12 17.83 -12.74
N PRO A 224 -21.55 18.50 -11.67
CA PRO A 224 -21.01 18.27 -10.32
C PRO A 224 -21.38 16.91 -9.76
N LYS A 225 -22.49 16.35 -10.23
CA LYS A 225 -23.03 15.05 -9.84
C LYS A 225 -23.19 14.18 -11.09
N PRO A 226 -22.09 13.63 -11.63
CA PRO A 226 -22.20 12.64 -12.70
C PRO A 226 -23.07 11.50 -12.19
N ALA A 227 -24.01 11.03 -13.01
CA ALA A 227 -24.89 9.96 -12.61
C ALA A 227 -24.06 8.75 -12.17
N ALA A 228 -24.20 8.32 -10.91
CA ALA A 228 -23.47 7.16 -10.37
C ALA A 228 -23.71 5.87 -11.19
N LEU A 229 -24.78 5.88 -12.01
CA LEU A 229 -25.16 4.87 -12.99
C LEU A 229 -24.15 4.70 -14.13
N LEU A 230 -23.21 5.63 -14.34
CA LEU A 230 -22.18 5.50 -15.37
C LEU A 230 -21.20 4.34 -15.11
N GLY A 231 -21.15 3.78 -13.89
CA GLY A 231 -20.47 2.52 -13.57
C GLY A 231 -19.11 2.33 -14.27
N ASP A 232 -18.97 1.20 -14.98
CA ASP A 232 -17.82 0.88 -15.83
C ASP A 232 -17.96 1.38 -17.29
N ALA A 233 -19.14 1.88 -17.67
CA ALA A 233 -19.42 2.34 -19.03
C ALA A 233 -18.71 3.67 -19.30
N LYS A 234 -17.84 3.68 -20.33
CA LYS A 234 -16.94 4.80 -20.61
C LYS A 234 -16.96 5.14 -22.07
N LEU A 235 -16.78 6.43 -22.34
CA LEU A 235 -16.40 6.93 -23.65
C LEU A 235 -15.07 6.30 -24.08
N ARG A 236 -15.08 5.62 -25.22
CA ARG A 236 -13.92 4.95 -25.81
C ARG A 236 -14.02 4.97 -27.33
N LEU A 237 -12.92 4.58 -27.98
CA LEU A 237 -12.92 4.27 -29.39
C LEU A 237 -13.20 2.78 -29.60
N GLU A 238 -13.74 2.42 -30.76
CA GLU A 238 -13.86 1.03 -31.20
C GLU A 238 -12.47 0.39 -31.32
N ASP A 239 -11.53 1.10 -31.95
CA ASP A 239 -10.10 0.80 -31.92
C ASP A 239 -9.37 1.88 -31.12
N GLU A 240 -8.87 1.52 -29.93
CA GLU A 240 -8.19 2.44 -29.02
C GLU A 240 -6.86 3.00 -29.56
N THR A 241 -6.37 2.47 -30.69
CA THR A 241 -5.14 2.91 -31.35
C THR A 241 -5.39 3.78 -32.58
N ASP A 242 -6.61 3.76 -33.12
CA ASP A 242 -7.01 4.55 -34.28
C ASP A 242 -8.01 5.64 -33.88
N TYR A 243 -7.58 6.91 -33.94
CA TYR A 243 -8.44 8.07 -33.65
C TYR A 243 -9.56 8.27 -34.69
N GLY A 244 -9.46 7.65 -35.87
CA GLY A 244 -10.47 7.66 -36.92
C GLY A 244 -11.57 6.60 -36.72
N SER A 245 -11.36 5.64 -35.82
CA SER A 245 -12.37 4.62 -35.50
C SER A 245 -13.59 5.21 -34.80
N GLN A 246 -14.69 4.44 -34.76
CA GLN A 246 -15.97 4.92 -34.23
C GLN A 246 -15.87 5.26 -32.74
N LEU A 247 -16.46 6.39 -32.38
CA LEU A 247 -16.60 6.78 -30.98
C LEU A 247 -17.79 6.03 -30.35
N ILE A 248 -17.56 5.43 -29.19
CA ILE A 248 -18.56 4.69 -28.42
C ILE A 248 -18.73 5.37 -27.07
N PHE A 249 -19.96 5.70 -26.69
CA PHE A 249 -20.28 6.32 -25.41
C PHE A 249 -21.53 5.71 -24.77
N PRO A 250 -21.67 5.81 -23.44
CA PRO A 250 -22.93 5.51 -22.78
C PRO A 250 -24.01 6.54 -23.13
N ALA A 251 -25.28 6.14 -23.05
CA ALA A 251 -26.42 7.02 -23.24
C ALA A 251 -27.44 6.91 -22.10
N MET A 252 -27.87 8.07 -21.62
CA MET A 252 -29.03 8.24 -20.76
C MET A 252 -30.23 8.67 -21.61
N VAL A 253 -31.24 7.80 -21.66
CA VAL A 253 -32.50 8.04 -22.35
C VAL A 253 -33.53 8.45 -21.31
N VAL A 254 -34.04 9.67 -21.40
CA VAL A 254 -34.97 10.24 -20.41
C VAL A 254 -36.37 10.32 -21.00
N TYR A 255 -37.37 9.88 -20.23
CA TYR A 255 -38.79 9.96 -20.54
C TYR A 255 -39.46 10.98 -19.60
N PRO A 256 -39.39 12.28 -19.92
CA PRO A 256 -39.76 13.32 -18.97
C PRO A 256 -41.26 13.38 -18.67
N THR A 257 -42.12 12.79 -19.50
CA THR A 257 -43.57 12.72 -19.28
C THR A 257 -43.97 11.71 -18.21
N THR A 258 -43.11 10.74 -17.92
CA THR A 258 -43.34 9.67 -16.94
C THR A 258 -42.35 9.70 -15.78
N ASP A 259 -41.38 10.62 -15.80
CA ASP A 259 -40.27 10.70 -14.84
C ASP A 259 -39.44 9.39 -14.77
N GLU A 260 -39.33 8.71 -15.91
CA GLU A 260 -38.53 7.49 -16.07
C GLU A 260 -37.27 7.75 -16.90
N PHE A 261 -36.30 6.86 -16.80
CA PHE A 261 -35.13 6.86 -17.67
C PHE A 261 -34.60 5.44 -17.90
N ASP A 262 -33.91 5.25 -19.03
CA ASP A 262 -33.11 4.08 -19.34
C ASP A 262 -31.63 4.45 -19.48
N PHE A 263 -30.77 3.48 -19.22
CA PHE A 263 -29.33 3.60 -19.43
C PHE A 263 -28.86 2.56 -20.45
N ILE A 264 -28.18 3.03 -21.49
CA ILE A 264 -27.52 2.19 -22.48
C ILE A 264 -26.02 2.32 -22.25
N ALA A 265 -25.34 1.20 -21.96
CA ALA A 265 -23.92 1.20 -21.62
C ALA A 265 -23.01 1.62 -22.79
N GLU A 266 -23.34 1.17 -24.01
CA GLU A 266 -22.55 1.44 -25.21
C GLU A 266 -23.47 1.69 -26.40
N ILE A 267 -23.30 2.85 -27.03
CA ILE A 267 -23.84 3.16 -28.36
C ILE A 267 -22.72 3.71 -29.26
N SER A 268 -22.79 3.38 -30.55
CA SER A 268 -21.90 3.97 -31.56
C SER A 268 -22.37 5.38 -31.88
N GLU A 269 -21.43 6.27 -32.21
CA GLU A 269 -21.73 7.61 -32.73
C GLU A 269 -22.59 7.57 -34.02
N LEU A 270 -22.56 6.46 -34.76
CA LEU A 270 -23.35 6.28 -35.98
C LEU A 270 -24.80 5.83 -35.71
N THR A 271 -25.11 5.42 -34.47
CA THR A 271 -26.47 5.01 -34.09
C THR A 271 -27.44 6.17 -34.25
N THR A 272 -28.68 5.86 -34.67
CA THR A 272 -29.77 6.82 -34.86
C THR A 272 -30.76 6.77 -33.70
N PRO A 273 -31.51 7.85 -33.43
CA PRO A 273 -32.56 7.81 -32.41
C PRO A 273 -33.64 6.75 -32.66
N ALA A 274 -33.93 6.39 -33.92
CA ALA A 274 -34.86 5.31 -34.24
C ALA A 274 -34.36 3.95 -33.72
N GLU A 275 -33.09 3.62 -33.97
CA GLU A 275 -32.46 2.40 -33.48
C GLU A 275 -32.40 2.39 -31.95
N MET A 276 -32.05 3.52 -31.33
CA MET A 276 -32.10 3.64 -29.86
C MET A 276 -33.50 3.38 -29.31
N MET A 277 -34.55 3.93 -29.92
CA MET A 277 -35.95 3.68 -29.52
C MET A 277 -36.31 2.20 -29.67
N GLU A 278 -35.86 1.54 -30.73
CA GLU A 278 -36.08 0.09 -30.92
C GLU A 278 -35.38 -0.75 -29.84
N MET A 279 -34.18 -0.33 -29.40
CA MET A 279 -33.46 -0.98 -28.31
C MET A 279 -34.20 -0.86 -26.96
N VAL A 280 -34.59 0.34 -26.57
CA VAL A 280 -35.14 0.62 -25.22
C VAL A 280 -36.63 0.35 -25.07
N LEU A 281 -37.39 0.41 -26.17
CA LEU A 281 -38.83 0.13 -26.19
C LEU A 281 -39.14 -1.32 -26.57
N ASN A 282 -38.15 -2.21 -26.62
CA ASN A 282 -38.39 -3.65 -26.72
C ASN A 282 -38.83 -4.21 -25.36
N ARG A 283 -40.09 -3.94 -24.99
CA ARG A 283 -40.68 -4.25 -23.67
C ARG A 283 -41.92 -5.15 -23.78
N PRO A 284 -42.30 -5.87 -22.70
CA PRO A 284 -43.51 -6.68 -22.69
C PRO A 284 -44.78 -5.84 -22.92
N ALA A 285 -45.81 -6.45 -23.52
CA ALA A 285 -47.08 -5.78 -23.82
C ALA A 285 -47.76 -5.15 -22.58
N ALA A 286 -47.54 -5.71 -21.39
CA ALA A 286 -48.06 -5.19 -20.13
C ALA A 286 -47.56 -3.76 -19.84
N PHE A 287 -46.31 -3.44 -20.19
CA PHE A 287 -45.74 -2.10 -20.01
C PHE A 287 -46.55 -1.06 -20.78
N PHE A 288 -46.94 -1.37 -22.02
CA PHE A 288 -47.72 -0.49 -22.90
C PHE A 288 -49.23 -0.46 -22.60
N ALA A 289 -49.71 -1.35 -21.72
CA ALA A 289 -51.10 -1.35 -21.27
C ALA A 289 -51.36 -0.25 -20.23
N GLU A 290 -50.31 0.25 -19.58
CA GLU A 290 -50.41 1.37 -18.65
C GLU A 290 -50.76 2.68 -19.40
N PRO A 291 -51.70 3.50 -18.88
CA PRO A 291 -52.15 4.73 -19.57
C PRO A 291 -51.00 5.68 -19.92
N GLN A 292 -50.00 5.76 -19.05
CA GLN A 292 -48.82 6.62 -19.20
C GLN A 292 -47.87 6.17 -20.32
N HIS A 293 -47.92 4.90 -20.72
CA HIS A 293 -47.03 4.31 -21.73
C HIS A 293 -47.72 4.02 -23.07
N GLN A 294 -49.02 4.30 -23.20
CA GLN A 294 -49.81 3.98 -24.40
C GLN A 294 -49.23 4.59 -25.70
N ASN A 295 -48.52 5.70 -25.59
CA ASN A 295 -47.89 6.39 -26.72
C ASN A 295 -46.39 6.10 -26.91
N PHE A 296 -45.81 5.22 -26.10
CA PHE A 296 -44.39 4.85 -26.15
C PHE A 296 -44.13 3.85 -27.29
N HIS A 297 -44.17 4.33 -28.52
CA HIS A 297 -43.85 3.55 -29.71
C HIS A 297 -42.89 4.34 -30.60
N PRO A 298 -41.84 3.74 -31.19
CA PRO A 298 -40.86 4.44 -32.03
C PRO A 298 -41.46 5.38 -33.11
N LYS A 299 -42.64 5.07 -33.66
CA LYS A 299 -43.36 5.92 -34.63
C LYS A 299 -44.01 7.16 -33.99
N LYS A 300 -44.51 7.03 -32.76
CA LYS A 300 -45.23 8.08 -32.01
C LYS A 300 -44.33 8.94 -31.12
N MET A 301 -43.08 8.53 -30.90
CA MET A 301 -42.09 9.26 -30.11
C MET A 301 -41.36 10.33 -30.92
N GLU A 302 -40.84 11.35 -30.27
CA GLU A 302 -39.93 12.36 -30.81
C GLU A 302 -38.66 12.41 -29.95
N ALA A 303 -37.52 12.73 -30.57
CA ALA A 303 -36.23 12.81 -29.90
C ALA A 303 -35.80 14.27 -29.76
N TYR A 304 -35.36 14.64 -28.56
CA TYR A 304 -34.84 15.96 -28.24
C TYR A 304 -33.51 15.87 -27.50
N MET A 305 -32.65 16.86 -27.68
CA MET A 305 -31.38 16.98 -26.96
C MET A 305 -31.19 18.38 -26.41
N GLU A 306 -30.49 18.48 -25.28
CA GLU A 306 -30.12 19.74 -24.66
C GLU A 306 -28.93 20.37 -25.40
N THR A 307 -29.04 21.64 -25.76
CA THR A 307 -27.99 22.42 -26.44
C THR A 307 -27.01 23.02 -25.44
N GLU A 308 -25.84 23.48 -25.90
CA GLU A 308 -24.86 24.19 -25.05
C GLU A 308 -25.48 25.38 -24.31
N THR A 309 -26.43 26.08 -24.93
CA THR A 309 -27.08 27.22 -24.27
C THR A 309 -28.08 26.79 -23.19
N GLY A 310 -28.46 25.51 -23.10
CA GLY A 310 -29.48 25.00 -22.18
C GLY A 310 -30.89 24.96 -22.76
N GLY A 311 -31.07 25.31 -24.04
CA GLY A 311 -32.32 25.08 -24.78
C GLY A 311 -32.43 23.65 -25.33
N LEU A 312 -33.53 23.32 -25.99
CA LEU A 312 -33.75 22.02 -26.63
C LEU A 312 -33.68 22.12 -28.16
N ILE A 313 -33.11 21.09 -28.81
CA ILE A 313 -33.24 20.86 -30.24
C ILE A 313 -33.94 19.52 -30.50
N ARG A 314 -34.82 19.50 -31.50
CA ARG A 314 -35.41 18.27 -32.03
C ARG A 314 -34.42 17.54 -32.93
N VAL A 315 -34.18 16.26 -32.65
CA VAL A 315 -33.30 15.40 -33.44
C VAL A 315 -34.12 14.53 -34.40
N GLY A 316 -33.69 14.47 -35.66
CA GLY A 316 -34.32 13.64 -36.67
C GLY A 316 -34.11 12.14 -36.38
N LYS A 317 -35.16 11.33 -36.47
CA LYS A 317 -35.11 9.90 -36.11
C LYS A 317 -34.09 9.07 -36.88
N LYS A 318 -33.76 9.49 -38.11
CA LYS A 318 -32.82 8.81 -39.02
C LYS A 318 -31.44 9.49 -39.09
N VAL A 319 -31.24 10.56 -38.32
CA VAL A 319 -29.97 11.29 -38.30
C VAL A 319 -29.06 10.60 -37.29
N ALA A 320 -27.88 10.18 -37.73
CA ALA A 320 -26.86 9.61 -36.84
C ALA A 320 -26.45 10.64 -35.78
N ILE A 321 -26.20 10.17 -34.56
CA ILE A 321 -25.91 11.02 -33.40
C ILE A 321 -24.65 11.87 -33.65
N ASN A 322 -23.66 11.32 -34.34
CA ASN A 322 -22.43 12.03 -34.69
C ASN A 322 -22.71 13.35 -35.43
N ASN A 323 -23.63 13.36 -36.40
CA ASN A 323 -23.99 14.55 -37.16
C ASN A 323 -24.61 15.65 -36.28
N VAL A 324 -25.21 15.27 -35.15
CA VAL A 324 -25.77 16.20 -34.17
C VAL A 324 -24.68 16.73 -33.24
N LEU A 325 -23.80 15.85 -32.77
CA LEU A 325 -22.72 16.21 -31.84
C LEU A 325 -21.60 17.03 -32.52
N MET A 326 -21.34 16.82 -33.81
CA MET A 326 -20.34 17.55 -34.59
C MET A 326 -20.86 18.87 -35.19
N ALA A 327 -22.14 19.22 -34.97
CA ALA A 327 -22.73 20.42 -35.56
C ALA A 327 -22.29 21.70 -34.83
N ASP A 328 -21.80 22.71 -35.56
CA ASP A 328 -21.41 24.00 -34.98
C ASP A 328 -22.59 24.75 -34.36
N LYS A 329 -23.76 24.72 -35.03
CA LYS A 329 -24.98 25.42 -34.60
C LYS A 329 -26.26 24.63 -34.93
N PRO A 330 -27.11 24.34 -33.94
CA PRO A 330 -26.86 24.52 -32.51
C PRO A 330 -25.89 23.46 -31.97
N SER A 331 -24.94 23.88 -31.12
CA SER A 331 -24.00 22.99 -30.45
C SER A 331 -24.72 22.14 -29.40
N VAL A 332 -24.49 20.82 -29.46
CA VAL A 332 -25.11 19.82 -28.58
C VAL A 332 -24.01 19.04 -27.86
N PRO A 333 -23.84 19.23 -26.54
CA PRO A 333 -22.79 18.57 -25.78
C PRO A 333 -23.12 17.13 -25.39
N LEU A 334 -22.06 16.36 -25.12
CA LEU A 334 -22.11 15.21 -24.22
C LEU A 334 -22.06 15.72 -22.77
N PHE A 335 -22.80 15.06 -21.88
CA PHE A 335 -22.76 15.34 -20.45
C PHE A 335 -22.01 14.23 -19.73
N ASP A 336 -20.92 14.57 -19.04
CA ASP A 336 -20.08 13.60 -18.30
C ASP A 336 -19.60 12.43 -19.18
N ASN A 337 -19.22 12.73 -20.43
CA ASN A 337 -18.86 11.75 -21.47
C ASN A 337 -19.98 10.78 -21.87
N SER A 338 -21.23 11.14 -21.61
CA SER A 338 -22.43 10.37 -21.95
C SER A 338 -23.40 11.19 -22.80
N LEU A 339 -24.10 10.51 -23.70
CA LEU A 339 -25.22 11.09 -24.42
C LEU A 339 -26.41 11.27 -23.48
N ARG A 340 -27.07 12.44 -23.53
CA ARG A 340 -28.37 12.63 -22.90
C ARG A 340 -29.40 12.92 -23.98
N ILE A 341 -30.40 12.06 -24.10
CA ILE A 341 -31.46 12.20 -25.09
C ILE A 341 -32.83 12.08 -24.42
N TYR A 342 -33.76 12.93 -24.83
CA TYR A 342 -35.12 12.96 -24.32
C TYR A 342 -36.07 12.38 -25.35
N PHE A 343 -36.79 11.33 -24.96
CA PHE A 343 -37.79 10.68 -25.77
C PHE A 343 -39.17 11.06 -25.25
N VAL A 344 -39.94 11.76 -26.09
CA VAL A 344 -41.25 12.32 -25.70
C VAL A 344 -42.32 11.90 -26.71
N PRO A 345 -43.51 11.43 -26.28
CA PRO A 345 -44.62 11.22 -27.19
C PRO A 345 -44.99 12.48 -27.96
N LYS A 346 -45.25 12.36 -29.26
CA LYS A 346 -45.58 13.49 -30.15
C LYS A 346 -46.79 14.30 -29.68
N VAL A 347 -47.74 13.66 -29.00
CA VAL A 347 -48.93 14.33 -28.47
C VAL A 347 -48.63 15.23 -27.28
N ASP A 348 -47.57 14.91 -26.53
CA ASP A 348 -47.18 15.62 -25.30
C ASP A 348 -46.00 16.58 -25.53
N SER A 349 -45.33 16.50 -26.68
CA SER A 349 -44.09 17.25 -26.93
C SER A 349 -44.27 18.77 -26.87
N VAL A 350 -45.37 19.30 -27.41
CA VAL A 350 -45.66 20.75 -27.35
C VAL A 350 -45.83 21.23 -25.90
N ALA A 351 -46.57 20.47 -25.09
CA ALA A 351 -46.79 20.81 -23.68
C ALA A 351 -45.49 20.72 -22.87
N TRP A 352 -44.70 19.65 -23.09
CA TRP A 352 -43.42 19.47 -22.40
C TRP A 352 -42.37 20.52 -22.78
N ILE A 353 -42.26 20.90 -24.05
CA ILE A 353 -41.32 21.96 -24.47
C ILE A 353 -41.68 23.29 -23.78
N ALA A 354 -42.96 23.59 -23.58
CA ALA A 354 -43.41 24.79 -22.88
C ALA A 354 -43.05 24.80 -21.39
N THR A 355 -42.85 23.63 -20.77
CA THR A 355 -42.41 23.52 -19.36
C THR A 355 -40.88 23.50 -19.20
N TRP A 356 -40.12 23.48 -20.29
CA TRP A 356 -38.66 23.45 -20.24
C TRP A 356 -38.07 24.77 -19.76
N ASP A 357 -37.33 24.72 -18.65
CA ASP A 357 -36.62 25.86 -18.08
C ASP A 357 -35.11 25.76 -18.35
N LYS A 358 -34.63 26.69 -19.19
CA LYS A 358 -33.22 26.84 -19.56
C LYS A 358 -32.32 27.15 -18.37
N GLU A 359 -32.78 27.94 -17.41
CA GLU A 359 -31.98 28.29 -16.24
C GLU A 359 -31.79 27.09 -15.31
N ILE A 360 -32.83 26.27 -15.15
CA ILE A 360 -32.74 25.03 -14.38
C ILE A 360 -31.75 24.06 -15.05
N ALA A 361 -31.82 23.92 -16.37
CA ALA A 361 -30.89 23.08 -17.13
C ALA A 361 -29.42 23.53 -16.95
N LEU A 362 -29.17 24.84 -17.04
CA LEU A 362 -27.83 25.41 -16.83
C LEU A 362 -27.35 25.25 -15.38
N LYS A 363 -28.23 25.45 -14.39
CA LYS A 363 -27.90 25.26 -12.96
C LYS A 363 -27.50 23.83 -12.63
N LYS A 364 -27.99 22.82 -13.38
CA LYS A 364 -27.58 21.41 -13.19
C LYS A 364 -26.14 21.13 -13.64
N ARG A 365 -25.49 22.07 -14.34
CA ARG A 365 -24.12 21.96 -14.84
C ARG A 365 -23.08 22.60 -13.92
N LEU A 366 -23.50 23.54 -13.08
CA LEU A 366 -22.69 24.27 -12.08
C LEU A 366 -22.75 23.54 -10.74
#